data_AF-A0A6H1UBA0-F1
#
_entry.id   AF-A0A6H1UBA0-F1
#
_cell.length_a   1.000
_cell.length_b   1.000
_cell.length_c   1.000
_cell.angle_alpha   90.00
_cell.angle_beta   90.00
_cell.angle_gamma   90.00
#
_symmetry.space_group_name_H-M   'P 1'
#
loop_
_entity.id
_entity.type
_entity.pdbx_description
1 polymer ?
#
loop_
_entity_poly.entity_id
_entity_poly.type
_entity_poly.pdbx_seq_one_letter_code
_entity_poly.pdbx_strand_id
1 'polypeptide(L)' 'MKGIDSKYLAKGAIMLTLGYLALWFIGPALLAEAEAIIGLPLWFWWSCIVAPLLLCVAAAVWLRADD' A
#
# COMPACT_ATOMS: atom_id res chain seq x y z
N MET A 1 -21.58 5.37 16.29
CA MET A 1 -20.40 4.60 15.84
C MET A 1 -20.62 3.17 16.28
N LYS A 2 -21.00 2.28 15.35
CA LYS A 2 -21.03 0.83 15.62
C LYS A 2 -19.63 0.44 16.13
N GLY A 3 -19.53 -0.31 17.22
CA GLY A 3 -18.25 -0.67 17.79
C GLY A 3 -17.43 -1.45 16.77
N ILE A 4 -16.38 -0.85 16.23
CA ILE A 4 -15.50 -1.51 15.27
C ILE A 4 -14.76 -2.62 16.04
N ASP A 5 -14.84 -3.85 15.53
CA ASP A 5 -14.18 -5.00 16.14
C ASP A 5 -12.64 -4.86 16.02
N SER A 6 -11.95 -4.83 17.16
CA SER A 6 -10.49 -4.65 17.20
C SER A 6 -9.72 -5.79 16.51
N LYS A 7 -10.24 -7.02 16.52
CA LYS A 7 -9.60 -8.16 15.84
C LYS A 7 -9.73 -8.01 14.32
N TYR A 8 -10.87 -7.52 13.85
CA TYR A 8 -11.09 -7.21 12.43
C TYR A 8 -10.10 -6.14 11.93
N LEU A 9 -9.98 -5.02 12.65
CA LEU A 9 -8.99 -3.98 12.37
C LEU A 9 -7.56 -4.50 12.36
N ALA A 10 -7.19 -5.31 13.36
CA ALA A 10 -5.85 -5.89 13.44
C ALA A 10 -5.55 -6.81 12.25
N LYS A 11 -6.51 -7.66 11.84
CA LYS A 11 -6.38 -8.50 10.65
C LYS A 11 -6.22 -7.66 9.38
N GLY A 12 -7.02 -6.60 9.24
CA GLY A 12 -6.93 -5.65 8.11
C GLY A 12 -5.56 -4.96 8.05
N ALA A 13 -5.06 -4.47 9.19
CA ALA A 13 -3.74 -3.85 9.27
C ALA A 13 -2.61 -4.80 8.86
N ILE A 14 -2.65 -6.06 9.30
CA ILE A 14 -1.69 -7.09 8.88
C ILE A 14 -1.78 -7.34 7.37
N MET A 15 -2.99 -7.51 6.82
CA MET A 15 -3.18 -7.72 5.38
C MET A 15 -2.66 -6.55 4.54
N LEU A 16 -2.95 -5.30 4.93
CA LEU A 16 -2.46 -4.10 4.25
C LEU A 16 -0.93 -3.99 4.34
N THR A 17 -0.33 -4.34 5.48
CA THR A 17 1.13 -4.32 5.67
C THR A 17 1.83 -5.36 4.79
N LEU A 18 1.28 -6.58 4.72
CA LEU A 18 1.79 -7.61 3.81
C LEU A 18 1.61 -7.22 2.34
N GLY A 19 0.48 -6.60 2.00
CA GLY A 19 0.23 -6.04 0.68
C GLY A 19 1.24 -4.94 0.31
N TYR A 20 1.56 -4.05 1.24
CA TYR A 20 2.61 -3.05 1.07
C TYR A 20 3.96 -3.69 0.79
N LEU A 21 4.34 -4.68 1.60
CA LEU A 21 5.61 -5.39 1.43
C LEU A 21 5.70 -6.04 0.03
N ALA A 22 4.62 -6.69 -0.42
CA ALA A 22 4.58 -7.30 -1.75
C ALA A 22 4.70 -6.25 -2.87
N LEU A 23 3.92 -5.16 -2.81
CA LEU A 23 4.01 -4.06 -3.78
C LEU A 23 5.39 -3.40 -3.78
N TRP A 24 6.01 -3.28 -2.60
CA TRP A 24 7.33 -2.71 -2.45
C TRP A 24 8.39 -3.52 -3.19
N PHE A 25 8.33 -4.87 -3.14
CA PHE A 25 9.22 -5.74 -3.91
C PHE A 25 8.93 -5.75 -5.41
N ILE A 26 7.67 -5.57 -5.81
CA ILE A 26 7.28 -5.51 -7.22
C ILE A 26 7.91 -4.29 -7.91
N GLY A 27 8.03 -3.16 -7.21
CA GLY A 27 8.67 -1.95 -7.73
C GLY A 27 10.04 -2.22 -8.37
N PRO A 28 11.08 -2.61 -7.60
CA PRO A 28 12.40 -2.90 -8.15
C PRO A 28 12.37 -4.10 -9.09
N ALA A 29 11.56 -5.13 -8.83
CA ALA A 29 11.49 -6.31 -9.71
C ALA A 29 11.04 -5.97 -11.14
N LEU A 30 10.15 -4.99 -11.33
CA LEU A 30 9.62 -4.59 -12.64
C LEU A 30 10.26 -3.33 -13.22
N LEU A 31 10.76 -2.43 -12.37
CA LEU A 31 11.18 -1.07 -12.74
C LEU A 31 12.65 -0.80 -12.39
N ALA A 32 13.47 -1.83 -12.14
CA ALA A 32 14.90 -1.67 -11.88
C ALA A 32 15.63 -0.95 -13.02
N GLU A 33 15.30 -1.26 -14.27
CA GLU A 33 15.93 -0.70 -15.47
C GLU A 33 15.25 0.60 -15.95
N ALA A 34 14.24 1.08 -15.23
CA ALA A 34 13.54 2.30 -15.60
C ALA A 34 14.35 3.56 -15.24
N GLU A 35 14.16 4.61 -16.03
CA GLU A 35 14.88 5.87 -15.86
C GLU A 35 14.61 6.52 -14.49
N ALA A 36 15.61 7.27 -14.01
CA ALA A 36 15.47 8.04 -12.79
C ALA A 36 14.60 9.29 -13.04
N ILE A 37 13.66 9.54 -12.13
CA ILE A 37 12.83 10.73 -12.09
C ILE A 37 13.28 11.60 -10.91
N ILE A 38 13.60 12.86 -11.16
CA ILE A 38 14.07 13.82 -10.13
C ILE A 38 15.28 13.26 -9.36
N GLY A 39 16.18 12.56 -10.07
CA GLY A 39 17.39 11.98 -9.48
C GLY A 39 17.20 10.70 -8.66
N LEU A 40 15.97 10.14 -8.61
CA LEU A 40 15.68 8.87 -7.93
C LEU A 40 15.10 7.84 -8.91
N PRO A 41 15.43 6.54 -8.76
CA PRO A 41 14.87 5.49 -9.62
C PRO A 41 13.33 5.47 -9.59
N LEU A 42 12.69 5.20 -10.73
CA LEU A 42 11.23 5.14 -10.82
C LEU A 42 10.60 4.15 -9.81
N TRP A 43 11.25 3.02 -9.58
CA TRP A 43 10.77 2.03 -8.62
C TRP A 43 10.69 2.58 -7.18
N PHE A 44 11.54 3.54 -6.80
CA PHE A 44 11.49 4.19 -5.49
C PHE A 44 10.19 4.97 -5.33
N TRP A 45 9.81 5.76 -6.35
CA TRP A 45 8.57 6.53 -6.36
C TRP A 45 7.34 5.61 -6.27
N TRP A 46 7.38 4.49 -6.99
CA TRP A 46 6.32 3.50 -6.96
C TRP A 46 6.18 2.84 -5.58
N SER A 47 7.29 2.32 -5.05
CA SER A 47 7.30 1.58 -3.79
C SER A 47 7.06 2.46 -2.56
N CYS A 48 7.56 3.70 -2.55
CA CYS A 48 7.55 4.56 -1.36
C CYS A 48 6.43 5.61 -1.36
N ILE A 49 5.82 5.94 -2.51
CA ILE A 49 4.74 6.93 -2.59
C ILE A 49 3.46 6.32 -3.14
N VAL A 50 3.53 5.68 -4.31
CA VAL A 50 2.31 5.18 -4.96
C VAL A 50 1.69 4.01 -4.18
N ALA A 51 2.47 2.99 -3.84
CA ALA A 51 1.99 1.83 -3.08
C ALA A 51 1.33 2.18 -1.73
N PRO A 52 1.93 3.00 -0.84
CA PRO A 52 1.28 3.35 0.42
C PRO A 52 0.01 4.18 0.21
N LEU A 53 0.00 5.11 -0.74
CA LEU A 53 -1.21 5.90 -1.06
C LEU A 53 -2.35 5.01 -1.58
N LEU A 54 -2.05 4.06 -2.46
CA LEU A 54 -3.04 3.09 -2.96
C LEU A 54 -3.63 2.26 -1.81
N LEU A 55 -2.82 1.84 -0.84
CA LEU A 55 -3.29 1.09 0.32
C LEU A 55 -4.09 1.95 1.29
N CYS A 56 -3.77 3.23 1.46
CA CYS A 56 -4.62 4.16 2.21
C CYS A 56 -6.00 4.31 1.56
N VAL A 57 -6.05 4.43 0.23
CA VAL A 57 -7.32 4.47 -0.52
C VAL A 57 -8.08 3.17 -0.37
N ALA A 58 -7.40 2.02 -0.51
CA ALA A 58 -8.01 0.71 -0.33
C ALA A 58 -8.59 0.54 1.07
N ALA A 59 -7.85 0.96 2.12
CA ALA A 59 -8.34 0.94 3.49
C ALA A 59 -9.56 1.86 3.69
N ALA A 60 -9.56 3.05 3.10
CA ALA A 60 -10.67 3.99 3.19
C ALA A 60 -11.93 3.46 2.48
N VAL A 61 -11.78 2.83 1.31
CA VAL A 61 -12.89 2.21 0.58
C VAL A 61 -13.42 0.99 1.35
N TRP A 62 -12.54 0.18 1.91
CA TRP A 62 -12.90 -1.00 2.70
C TRP A 62 -13.71 -0.61 3.94
N LEU A 63 -13.23 0.36 4.73
CA LEU A 63 -13.95 0.83 5.92
C LEU A 63 -15.33 1.42 5.60
N ARG A 64 -15.48 2.10 4.45
CA ARG A 64 -16.78 2.63 3.99
C ARG A 64 -17.75 1.55 3.50
N ALA A 65 -17.24 0.42 3.02
CA ALA A 65 -18.09 -0.68 2.57
C ALA A 65 -18.71 -1.47 3.74
N ASP A 66 -18.14 -1.34 4.94
CA ASP A 66 -18.62 -1.95 6.17
C ASP A 66 -19.62 -1.06 6.97
N ASP A 67 -19.81 0.20 6.56
CA ASP A 67 -20.77 1.16 7.13
C ASP A 67 -22.21 0.95 6.60
#